data_AF-A0A964TYV8-F1
#
_entry.id   AF-A0A964TYV8-F1
#
_cell.length_a   1.000
_cell.length_b   1.000
_cell.length_c   1.000
_cell.angle_alpha   90.00
_cell.angle_beta   90.00
_cell.angle_gamma   90.00
#
_symmetry.space_group_name_H-M   'P 1'
#
loop_
_entity.id
_entity.type
_entity.pdbx_description
1 polymer ?
#
loop_
_entity_poly.entity_id
_entity_poly.type
_entity_poly.pdbx_seq_one_letter_code
_entity_poly.pdbx_strand_id
1 'polypeptide(L)'
;MLVQLVIGAILLPFILVFIYAGVHEYKRYKSEGRATYGLVYDEKTGTTHVGGLADESESFKPTEFDPGGYNDAESTTKADNDKA
;
A
#
# COMPACT_ATOMS: atom_id res chain seq x y z
N MET A 1 -18.05 41.11 -4.72
CA MET A 1 -16.93 41.05 -3.76
C MET A 1 -17.24 40.21 -2.52
N LEU A 2 -18.34 40.43 -1.78
CA LEU A 2 -18.65 39.67 -0.55
C LEU A 2 -18.65 38.14 -0.75
N VAL A 3 -19.28 37.65 -1.82
CA VAL A 3 -19.34 36.21 -2.15
C VAL A 3 -17.95 35.61 -2.35
N GLN A 4 -17.04 36.33 -3.02
CA GLN A 4 -15.67 35.86 -3.24
C GLN A 4 -14.87 35.78 -1.93
N LEU A 5 -15.07 36.74 -1.02
CA LEU A 5 -14.45 36.73 0.31
C LEU A 5 -14.94 35.57 1.17
N VAL A 6 -16.25 35.28 1.12
CA VAL A 6 -16.84 34.15 1.86
C VAL A 6 -16.32 32.82 1.33
N ILE A 7 -16.27 32.64 -0.01
CA ILE A 7 -15.69 31.45 -0.63
C ILE A 7 -14.21 31.30 -0.22
N GLY A 8 -13.44 32.39 -0.30
CA GLY A 8 -12.04 32.39 0.12
C GLY A 8 -11.86 31.99 1.58
N ALA A 9 -12.68 32.53 2.49
CA ALA A 9 -12.63 32.22 3.92
C ALA A 9 -12.98 30.76 4.22
N ILE A 10 -13.94 30.17 3.49
CA ILE A 10 -14.31 28.76 3.62
C ILE A 10 -13.20 27.84 3.11
N LEU A 11 -12.57 28.19 1.99
CA LEU A 11 -11.52 27.36 1.37
C LEU A 11 -10.16 27.48 2.07
N LEU A 12 -9.85 28.64 2.65
CA LEU A 12 -8.58 28.92 3.31
C LEU A 12 -8.09 27.82 4.27
N PRO A 13 -8.89 27.32 5.25
CA PRO A 13 -8.42 26.27 6.15
C PRO A 13 -8.04 24.98 5.43
N PHE A 14 -8.78 24.59 4.38
CA PHE A 14 -8.44 23.40 3.59
C PHE A 14 -7.14 23.59 2.82
N ILE A 15 -7.00 24.74 2.15
CA ILE A 15 -5.79 25.09 1.40
C ILE A 15 -4.56 25.02 2.33
N LEU A 16 -4.66 25.59 3.53
CA LEU A 16 -3.57 25.55 4.51
C LEU A 16 -3.21 24.11 4.93
N VAL A 17 -4.21 23.25 5.17
CA VAL A 17 -3.98 21.84 5.50
C VAL A 17 -3.30 21.11 4.35
N PHE A 18 -3.74 21.30 3.10
CA PHE A 18 -3.13 20.66 1.93
C PHE A 18 -1.69 21.14 1.68
N ILE A 19 -1.43 22.44 1.85
CA ILE A 19 -0.07 22.97 1.74
C ILE A 19 0.82 22.35 2.81
N TYR A 20 0.36 22.31 4.07
CA TYR A 20 1.11 21.71 5.16
C TYR A 20 1.41 20.23 4.90
N ALA A 21 0.40 19.45 4.52
CA ALA A 21 0.55 18.03 4.20
C ALA A 21 1.52 17.80 3.03
N GLY A 22 1.44 18.62 1.99
CA GLY A 22 2.36 18.56 0.85
C GLY A 22 3.81 18.87 1.24
N VAL A 23 4.04 19.91 2.05
CA VAL A 23 5.39 20.23 2.57
C VAL A 23 5.90 19.11 3.48
N HIS A 24 5.05 18.57 4.34
CA HIS A 24 5.39 17.47 5.23
C HIS A 24 5.79 16.22 4.44
N GLU A 25 4.99 15.82 3.47
CA GLU A 25 5.25 14.66 2.62
C GLU A 25 6.47 14.88 1.71
N TYR A 26 6.71 16.10 1.21
CA TYR A 26 7.93 16.41 0.47
C TYR A 26 9.19 16.24 1.32
N LYS A 27 9.14 16.71 2.58
CA LYS A 27 10.25 16.53 3.52
C LYS A 27 10.45 15.05 3.86
N ARG A 28 9.37 14.29 4.06
CA ARG A 28 9.40 12.84 4.25
C ARG A 28 10.03 12.15 3.05
N TYR A 29 9.54 12.41 1.84
CA TYR A 29 10.07 11.85 0.61
C TYR A 29 11.57 12.12 0.41
N LYS A 30 12.05 13.31 0.77
CA LYS A 30 13.48 13.64 0.68
C LYS A 30 14.34 12.90 1.71
N SER A 31 13.78 12.53 2.86
CA SER A 31 14.51 11.83 3.93
C SER A 31 14.42 10.30 3.83
N GLU A 32 13.25 9.78 3.48
CA GLU A 32 12.93 8.35 3.48
C GLU A 32 12.77 7.77 2.06
N GLY A 33 12.73 8.59 1.02
CA GLY A 33 12.53 8.12 -0.35
C GLY A 33 11.08 7.74 -0.68
N ARG A 34 10.90 6.85 -1.66
CA ARG A 34 9.58 6.38 -2.09
C ARG A 34 8.95 5.55 -0.97
N ALA A 35 7.76 5.91 -0.53
CA ALA A 35 7.01 5.07 0.40
C ALA A 35 6.64 3.76 -0.30
N THR A 36 7.05 2.65 0.30
CA THR A 36 6.60 1.32 -0.06
C THR A 36 5.34 1.04 0.75
N TYR A 37 4.22 0.75 0.10
CA TYR A 37 2.96 0.46 0.79
C TYR A 37 2.65 -1.03 0.69
N GLY A 38 2.09 -1.59 1.76
CA GLY A 38 1.71 -2.99 1.82
C GLY A 38 0.84 -3.32 3.01
N LEU A 39 0.58 -4.61 3.18
CA LEU A 39 -0.20 -5.12 4.30
C LEU A 39 0.70 -5.23 5.53
N VAL A 40 0.36 -4.47 6.56
CA VAL A 40 1.02 -4.49 7.87
C VAL A 40 0.09 -5.18 8.86
N TYR A 41 0.61 -6.15 9.60
CA TYR A 41 -0.13 -6.85 10.66
C TYR A 41 0.04 -6.11 11.99
N ASP A 42 -1.08 -5.80 12.66
CA ASP A 42 -1.11 -5.24 14.00
C ASP A 42 -1.42 -6.35 15.02
N GLU A 43 -0.40 -6.76 15.77
CA GLU A 43 -0.51 -7.82 16.77
C GLU A 43 -1.48 -7.47 17.92
N LYS A 44 -1.67 -6.18 18.22
CA LYS A 44 -2.53 -5.77 19.34
C LYS A 44 -4.01 -5.94 19.02
N THR A 45 -4.38 -5.67 17.78
CA THR A 45 -5.77 -5.78 17.32
C THR A 45 -6.04 -7.09 16.59
N GLY A 46 -5.00 -7.83 16.20
CA GLY A 46 -5.09 -9.02 15.37
C GLY A 46 -5.59 -8.72 13.95
N THR A 47 -5.37 -7.50 13.46
CA THR A 47 -5.87 -7.06 12.15
C THR A 47 -4.73 -6.75 11.19
N THR A 48 -5.00 -6.93 9.90
CA THR A 48 -4.09 -6.52 8.83
C THR A 48 -4.65 -5.29 8.14
N HIS A 49 -3.81 -4.27 7.97
CA HIS A 49 -4.19 -2.99 7.37
C HIS A 49 -3.16 -2.53 6.34
N VAL A 50 -3.58 -1.68 5.40
CA VAL A 50 -2.67 -1.06 4.43
C VAL A 50 -1.90 0.06 5.12
N GLY A 51 -0.58 -0.03 5.11
CA GLY A 51 0.31 0.93 5.74
C GLY A 51 1.64 1.08 5.01
N GLY A 52 2.49 1.97 5.52
CA GLY A 52 3.88 2.06 5.09
C GLY A 52 4.65 0.81 5.52
N LEU A 53 5.31 0.18 4.57
CA LEU A 53 6.28 -0.88 4.81
C LEU A 53 7.63 -0.23 5.15
N ALA A 54 8.30 -0.73 6.19
CA ALA A 54 9.69 -0.39 6.44
C ALA A 54 10.56 -0.85 5.27
N ASP A 55 11.71 -0.19 5.03
CA ASP A 55 12.58 -0.47 3.88
C ASP A 55 13.04 -1.94 3.77
N GLU A 56 13.07 -2.64 4.90
CA GLU A 56 13.46 -4.04 5.03
C GLU A 56 12.28 -5.03 4.98
N SER A 57 11.04 -4.54 4.88
CA SER A 57 9.86 -5.38 4.74
C SER A 57 9.49 -5.61 3.27
N GLU A 58 9.19 -6.86 2.95
CA GLU A 58 8.97 -7.29 1.58
C GLU A 58 7.66 -6.72 1.03
N SER A 59 7.77 -5.93 -0.04
CA SER A 59 6.61 -5.39 -0.76
C SER A 59 5.99 -6.48 -1.61
N PHE A 60 4.65 -6.54 -1.67
CA PHE A 60 3.97 -7.40 -2.62
C PHE A 60 4.41 -7.08 -4.06
N LYS A 61 4.88 -8.09 -4.80
CA LYS A 61 5.27 -8.00 -6.21
C LYS A 61 4.21 -8.71 -7.07
N PRO A 62 3.27 -7.98 -7.69
CA PRO A 62 2.22 -8.60 -8.52
C PRO A 62 2.78 -9.44 -9.67
N THR A 63 3.98 -9.12 -10.15
CA THR A 63 4.67 -9.84 -11.22
C THR A 63 5.22 -11.20 -10.80
N GLU A 64 5.37 -11.45 -9.50
CA GLU A 64 5.84 -12.73 -8.95
C GLU A 64 4.68 -13.64 -8.53
N PHE A 65 3.47 -13.11 -8.44
CA PHE A 65 2.28 -13.87 -8.07
C PHE A 65 1.64 -14.52 -9.30
N ASP A 66 1.75 -15.84 -9.41
CA ASP A 66 1.04 -16.63 -10.41
C ASP A 66 -0.19 -17.34 -9.79
N PRO A 67 -1.43 -16.87 -10.05
CA PRO A 67 -2.64 -17.52 -9.56
C PRO A 67 -2.88 -18.91 -10.18
N GLY A 68 -2.24 -19.23 -11.30
CA GLY A 68 -2.39 -20.52 -11.99
C GLY A 68 -1.69 -21.68 -11.29
N GLY A 69 -0.56 -21.43 -10.59
CA GLY A 69 0.25 -22.46 -9.95
C GLY A 69 -0.41 -23.19 -8.77
N TYR A 70 -1.54 -22.68 -8.25
CA TYR A 70 -2.28 -23.37 -7.19
C TYR A 70 -3.07 -24.58 -7.70
N ASN A 71 -3.42 -24.62 -8.99
CA ASN A 71 -4.15 -25.75 -9.58
C ASN A 71 -3.27 -27.00 -9.80
N ASP A 72 -1.95 -26.87 -9.77
CA ASP A 72 -1.02 -27.97 -10.09
C ASP A 72 -0.68 -28.87 -8.89
N ALA A 73 -1.06 -28.47 -7.67
CA ALA A 73 -0.84 -29.28 -6.46
C ALA A 73 -1.72 -30.54 -6.42
N GLU A 74 -2.82 -30.59 -7.17
CA GLU A 74 -3.74 -31.74 -7.19
C GLU A 74 -3.41 -32.77 -8.30
N SER A 75 -2.60 -32.40 -9.30
CA SER A 75 -2.34 -33.26 -10.47
C SER A 75 -1.10 -34.16 -10.36
N THR A 76 -0.22 -33.93 -9.39
CA THR A 76 1.08 -34.62 -9.29
C THR A 76 1.10 -35.91 -8.46
N THR A 77 -0.01 -36.33 -7.84
CA THR A 77 -0.05 -37.58 -7.03
C THR A 77 -0.41 -38.85 -7.83
N LYS A 78 -0.62 -38.80 -9.15
CA LYS A 78 -1.21 -39.94 -9.89
C LYS A 78 -0.45 -40.43 -11.14
N ALA A 79 0.85 -40.16 -11.26
CA ALA A 79 1.63 -40.57 -12.42
C ALA A 79 2.92 -41.35 -12.10
N ASP A 80 2.95 -42.11 -10.99
CA ASP A 80 4.06 -43.02 -10.70
C ASP A 80 3.57 -44.36 -10.11
N ASN A 81 2.85 -45.14 -10.93
CA ASN A 81 2.62 -46.58 -10.71
C ASN A 81 2.02 -47.21 -11.98
N ASP A 82 2.83 -47.36 -13.04
CA ASP A 82 2.70 -48.51 -13.96
C ASP A 82 3.84 -48.48 -14.98
N LYS A 83 4.94 -49.19 -14.65
CA LYS A 83 5.92 -49.80 -15.56
C LYS A 83 6.97 -50.56 -14.73
N ALA A 84 6.65 -51.81 -14.39
CA ALA A 84 7.61 -52.84 -14.01
C ALA A 84 7.16 -54.17 -14.62
#